data_AF-A0A383F5S3-F1
#
_entry.id   AF-A0A383F5S3-F1
#
_cell.length_a   1.000
_cell.length_b   1.000
_cell.length_c   1.000
_cell.angle_alpha   90.00
_cell.angle_beta   90.00
_cell.angle_gamma   90.00
#
_symmetry.space_group_name_H-M   'P 1'
#
loop_
_entity.id
_entity.type
_entity.pdbx_description
1 polymer ?
#
loop_
_entity_poly.entity_id
_entity_poly.type
_entity_poly.pdbx_seq_one_letter_code
_entity_poly.pdbx_strand_id
1 'polypeptide(L)'
;MEEGVRNKETAGATADDQGNQFDNPWFTSQYLLSAETPGPGQSFIVKKMYRLLLFIFLLPAACQSLLGVDDSTRFQPLDVFQIEHASDPQISPDGTQVIYVRNFMDIMTDRQRSNLWVASESEHRPITTGNRNDRSPRWSPDGSRVLYVSNENGKTQLFCRWMDNGLVAKLTNLVNAPSQMTWSPDGKWIAFTMLVPDKPEPF
;
A
#
# COMPACT_ATOMS: atom_id res chain seq x y z
N MET A 1 25.25 -11.16 -60.32
CA MET A 1 24.01 -10.80 -61.01
C MET A 1 23.06 -10.41 -59.89
N GLU A 2 23.10 -9.16 -59.42
CA GLU A 2 22.37 -8.01 -60.01
C GLU A 2 20.86 -8.29 -60.00
N GLU A 3 19.93 -7.41 -59.67
CA GLU A 3 19.74 -6.01 -59.26
C GLU A 3 18.21 -5.98 -58.99
N GLY A 4 17.54 -5.03 -58.34
CA GLY A 4 17.87 -3.68 -57.95
C GLY A 4 16.63 -3.04 -57.28
N VAL A 5 16.91 -2.21 -56.28
CA VAL A 5 16.43 -0.84 -56.04
C VAL A 5 15.24 -0.34 -56.90
N ARG A 6 14.12 0.11 -56.29
CA ARG A 6 13.83 1.53 -55.93
C ARG A 6 12.35 1.78 -55.56
N ASN A 7 12.21 2.65 -54.56
CA ASN A 7 11.04 3.26 -53.91
C ASN A 7 9.99 3.95 -54.82
N LYS A 8 8.79 4.17 -54.26
CA LYS A 8 8.18 5.51 -54.02
C LYS A 8 6.88 5.44 -53.16
N GLU A 9 6.86 6.29 -52.13
CA GLU A 9 5.78 7.15 -51.56
C GLU A 9 4.29 6.77 -51.83
N THR A 10 3.35 6.88 -50.87
CA THR A 10 2.83 8.15 -50.29
C THR A 10 1.90 7.87 -49.08
N ALA A 11 1.71 8.92 -48.27
CA ALA A 11 0.98 9.03 -47.00
C ALA A 11 -0.52 8.68 -47.01
N GLY A 12 -1.04 8.40 -45.81
CA GLY A 12 -2.48 8.35 -45.50
C GLY A 12 -2.71 7.95 -44.05
N ALA A 13 -2.65 8.91 -43.13
CA ALA A 13 -2.98 8.73 -41.73
C ALA A 13 -4.51 8.66 -41.55
N THR A 14 -5.02 7.60 -40.93
CA THR A 14 -6.36 7.56 -40.34
C THR A 14 -6.24 6.83 -39.00
N ALA A 15 -6.16 7.60 -37.92
CA ALA A 15 -6.38 7.14 -36.56
C ALA A 15 -7.66 7.80 -36.06
N ASP A 16 -8.64 6.94 -35.85
CA ASP A 16 -9.99 7.07 -35.38
C ASP A 16 -10.01 7.18 -33.85
N ASP A 17 -9.93 8.40 -33.34
CA ASP A 17 -10.13 8.73 -31.93
C ASP A 17 -11.58 9.22 -31.72
N GLN A 18 -12.46 8.29 -31.35
CA GLN A 18 -13.83 8.59 -30.96
C GLN A 18 -13.84 9.21 -29.55
N GLY A 19 -13.80 10.53 -29.53
CA GLY A 19 -14.00 11.36 -28.35
C GLY A 19 -15.40 11.19 -27.76
N ASN A 20 -15.44 10.83 -26.48
CA ASN A 20 -16.65 10.80 -25.68
C ASN A 20 -17.04 12.25 -25.31
N GLN A 21 -18.05 12.76 -26.00
CA GLN A 21 -18.60 14.10 -25.87
C GLN A 21 -19.44 14.21 -24.58
N PHE A 22 -18.92 14.93 -23.58
CA PHE A 22 -19.71 15.40 -22.44
C PHE A 22 -20.37 16.73 -22.78
N ASP A 23 -21.62 16.67 -23.24
CA ASP A 23 -22.47 17.85 -23.43
C ASP A 23 -22.85 18.45 -22.06
N ASN A 24 -22.39 19.67 -21.78
CA ASN A 24 -22.74 20.39 -20.55
C ASN A 24 -23.42 21.75 -20.90
N PRO A 25 -24.74 21.93 -20.66
CA PRO A 25 -25.55 22.95 -21.32
C PRO A 25 -25.67 24.27 -20.55
N TRP A 26 -24.55 24.87 -20.13
CA TRP A 26 -24.58 26.11 -19.33
C TRP A 26 -23.66 27.24 -19.79
N PHE A 27 -23.06 27.17 -20.98
CA PHE A 27 -22.28 28.27 -21.54
C PHE A 27 -22.83 28.76 -22.88
N THR A 28 -23.81 29.66 -22.79
CA THR A 28 -24.10 30.63 -23.85
C THR A 28 -24.29 31.98 -23.18
N SER A 29 -23.33 32.88 -23.37
CA SER A 29 -23.65 34.23 -23.83
C SER A 29 -22.37 34.98 -24.20
N GLN A 30 -22.24 35.29 -25.48
CA GLN A 30 -21.34 36.31 -25.99
C GLN A 30 -21.93 37.67 -25.59
N TYR A 31 -21.17 38.46 -24.83
CA TYR A 31 -21.38 39.91 -24.76
C TYR A 31 -20.10 40.60 -25.19
N LEU A 32 -20.08 41.00 -26.47
CA LEU A 32 -19.16 41.98 -27.02
C LEU A 32 -19.48 43.34 -26.38
N LEU A 33 -18.71 43.75 -25.38
CA LEU A 33 -18.76 45.12 -24.88
C LEU A 33 -17.73 45.96 -25.66
N SER A 34 -18.26 46.77 -26.58
CA SER A 34 -17.51 47.79 -27.32
C SER A 34 -16.85 48.74 -26.32
N ALA A 35 -15.52 48.85 -26.37
CA ALA A 35 -14.77 49.82 -25.58
C ALA A 35 -14.90 51.20 -26.24
N GLU A 36 -15.94 51.95 -25.88
CA GLU A 36 -16.01 53.38 -26.19
C GLU A 36 -14.98 54.13 -25.34
N THR A 37 -14.01 54.76 -26.01
CA THR A 37 -13.00 55.62 -25.40
C THR A 37 -13.68 56.84 -24.77
N PRO A 38 -13.48 57.16 -23.48
CA PRO A 38 -14.03 58.38 -22.91
C PRO A 38 -13.20 59.58 -23.40
N GLY A 39 -13.89 60.54 -24.02
CA GLY A 39 -13.33 61.83 -24.44
C GLY A 39 -12.81 62.67 -23.26
N PRO A 40 -12.05 63.74 -23.53
CA PRO A 40 -11.28 64.42 -22.51
C PRO A 40 -12.19 65.29 -21.63
N GLY A 41 -12.25 64.95 -20.34
CA GLY A 41 -12.62 65.88 -19.29
C GLY A 41 -13.88 65.53 -18.50
N GLN A 42 -13.74 64.71 -17.44
CA GLN A 42 -14.55 64.85 -16.21
C GLN A 42 -13.82 64.27 -14.97
N SER A 43 -13.54 65.20 -14.04
CA SER A 43 -13.37 65.16 -12.57
C SER A 43 -12.70 63.99 -11.81
N PHE A 44 -11.68 64.37 -11.02
CA PHE A 44 -10.81 63.57 -10.14
C PHE A 44 -11.51 63.00 -8.87
N ILE A 45 -12.81 63.23 -8.67
CA ILE A 45 -13.48 63.03 -7.37
C ILE A 45 -14.08 61.62 -7.19
N VAL A 46 -14.42 60.92 -8.28
CA VAL A 46 -15.12 59.62 -8.21
C VAL A 46 -14.22 58.45 -7.75
N LYS A 47 -12.89 58.57 -7.89
CA LYS A 47 -11.93 57.49 -7.52
C LYS A 47 -11.78 57.28 -6.02
N LYS A 48 -12.11 58.26 -5.17
CA LYS A 48 -11.88 58.14 -3.71
C LYS A 48 -13.01 57.40 -2.98
N MET A 49 -14.20 57.31 -3.57
CA MET A 49 -15.38 56.67 -2.95
C MET A 49 -15.38 55.14 -3.07
N TYR A 50 -14.73 54.58 -4.11
CA TYR A 50 -14.69 53.12 -4.33
C TYR A 50 -13.68 52.38 -3.45
N ARG A 51 -12.75 53.07 -2.79
CA ARG A 51 -11.78 52.44 -1.88
C ARG A 51 -12.35 52.11 -0.50
N LEU A 52 -13.50 52.68 -0.12
CA LEU A 52 -14.07 52.49 1.22
C LEU A 52 -15.17 51.41 1.29
N LEU A 53 -15.82 51.09 0.17
CA LEU A 53 -16.92 50.11 0.12
C LEU A 53 -16.47 48.65 -0.08
N LEU A 54 -15.18 48.39 -0.31
CA LEU A 54 -14.62 47.05 -0.51
C LEU A 54 -14.21 46.35 0.81
N PHE A 55 -14.27 47.05 1.96
CA PHE A 55 -13.82 46.50 3.25
C PHE A 55 -14.94 45.91 4.13
N ILE A 56 -16.22 46.17 3.81
CA ILE A 56 -17.35 45.72 4.65
C ILE A 56 -17.95 44.37 4.19
N PHE A 57 -17.67 43.94 2.95
CA PHE A 57 -18.19 42.66 2.43
C PHE A 57 -17.22 41.48 2.58
N LEU A 58 -15.98 41.72 3.05
CA LEU A 58 -14.96 40.66 3.17
C LEU A 58 -14.82 40.07 4.59
N LEU A 59 -15.66 40.49 5.55
CA LEU A 59 -15.44 40.24 6.98
C LEU A 59 -16.38 39.28 7.74
N PRO A 60 -17.50 38.72 7.20
CA PRO A 60 -18.21 37.65 7.93
C PRO A 60 -17.74 36.23 7.56
N ALA A 61 -16.97 36.03 6.48
CA ALA A 61 -16.57 34.69 6.03
C ALA A 61 -15.39 34.09 6.81
N ALA A 62 -14.66 34.89 7.59
CA ALA A 62 -13.53 34.41 8.39
C ALA A 62 -13.95 33.76 9.73
N CYS A 63 -15.23 33.85 10.10
CA CYS A 63 -15.73 33.40 11.41
C CYS A 63 -16.59 32.12 11.32
N GLN A 64 -16.36 31.26 10.34
CA GLN A 64 -17.03 29.95 10.27
C GLN A 64 -16.10 28.76 10.49
N SER A 65 -14.79 28.96 10.53
CA SER A 65 -13.82 27.86 10.63
C SER A 65 -13.42 27.47 12.07
N LEU A 66 -13.94 28.13 13.11
CA LEU A 66 -13.50 27.90 14.49
C LEU A 66 -14.28 26.82 15.28
N LEU A 67 -15.26 26.15 14.65
CA LEU A 67 -16.03 25.07 15.27
C LEU A 67 -15.79 23.70 14.61
N GLY A 68 -14.55 23.44 14.18
CA GLY A 68 -14.13 22.07 13.89
C GLY A 68 -13.94 21.33 15.21
N VAL A 69 -14.83 20.39 15.53
CA VAL A 69 -14.55 19.41 16.59
C VAL A 69 -13.36 18.60 16.11
N ASP A 70 -12.24 18.70 16.83
CA ASP A 70 -11.05 17.88 16.57
C ASP A 70 -11.37 16.42 16.97
N ASP A 71 -11.74 15.63 15.97
CA ASP A 71 -12.14 14.23 16.15
C ASP A 71 -10.93 13.30 16.38
N SER A 72 -9.71 13.84 16.43
CA SER A 72 -8.47 13.10 16.72
C SER A 72 -8.41 12.52 18.14
N THR A 73 -9.28 12.98 19.05
CA THR A 73 -9.39 12.44 20.41
C THR A 73 -10.27 11.19 20.50
N ARG A 74 -10.98 10.84 19.41
CA ARG A 74 -11.85 9.66 19.33
C ARG A 74 -11.28 8.68 18.32
N PHE A 75 -11.49 7.40 18.60
CA PHE A 75 -11.11 6.33 17.68
C PHE A 75 -11.93 6.43 16.39
N GLN A 76 -11.24 6.63 15.28
CA GLN A 76 -11.81 6.72 13.94
C GLN A 76 -11.81 5.36 13.25
N PRO A 77 -12.72 5.11 12.29
CA PRO A 77 -12.70 3.87 11.51
C PRO A 77 -11.35 3.59 10.82
N LEU A 78 -10.63 4.64 10.40
CA LEU A 78 -9.32 4.51 9.76
C LEU A 78 -8.18 4.15 10.74
N ASP A 79 -8.37 4.36 12.03
CA ASP A 79 -7.36 4.02 13.05
C ASP A 79 -7.15 2.51 13.13
N VAL A 80 -8.14 1.70 12.74
CA VAL A 80 -8.03 0.24 12.64
C VAL A 80 -6.84 -0.18 11.78
N PHE A 81 -6.54 0.58 10.71
CA PHE A 81 -5.42 0.27 9.82
C PHE A 81 -4.05 0.64 10.40
N GLN A 82 -4.02 1.43 11.48
CA GLN A 82 -2.80 1.79 12.21
C GLN A 82 -2.54 0.83 13.38
N ILE A 83 -3.51 -0.02 13.73
CA ILE A 83 -3.34 -0.99 14.80
C ILE A 83 -2.37 -2.07 14.34
N GLU A 84 -1.34 -2.27 15.17
CA GLU A 84 -0.41 -3.36 15.03
C GLU A 84 -0.25 -4.08 16.37
N HIS A 85 -0.12 -5.40 16.32
CA HIS A 85 0.03 -6.20 17.54
C HIS A 85 0.98 -7.37 17.33
N ALA A 86 1.71 -7.71 18.39
CA ALA A 86 2.61 -8.85 18.43
C ALA A 86 1.85 -10.15 18.79
N SER A 87 2.30 -11.27 18.23
CA SER A 87 1.79 -12.60 18.56
C SER A 87 2.90 -13.66 18.37
N ASP A 88 2.68 -14.86 18.93
CA ASP A 88 3.60 -16.01 18.86
C ASP A 88 5.09 -15.65 19.13
N PRO A 89 5.42 -15.09 20.32
CA PRO A 89 6.81 -14.82 20.68
C PRO A 89 7.56 -16.12 20.96
N GLN A 90 8.79 -16.24 20.44
CA GLN A 90 9.69 -17.37 20.63
C GLN A 90 11.09 -16.86 21.00
N ILE A 91 11.59 -17.31 22.15
CA ILE A 91 12.93 -16.96 22.64
C ILE A 91 13.95 -17.80 21.85
N SER A 92 15.06 -17.19 21.45
CA SER A 92 16.17 -17.88 20.80
C SER A 92 16.85 -18.88 21.76
N PRO A 93 17.50 -19.94 21.28
CA PRO A 93 18.11 -20.96 22.14
C PRO A 93 19.19 -20.41 23.10
N ASP A 94 19.89 -19.36 22.69
CA ASP A 94 20.88 -18.64 23.50
C ASP A 94 20.26 -17.63 24.49
N GLY A 95 18.95 -17.39 24.42
CA GLY A 95 18.21 -16.47 25.28
C GLY A 95 18.37 -14.99 24.97
N THR A 96 19.10 -14.62 23.91
CA THR A 96 19.47 -13.21 23.63
C THR A 96 18.43 -12.46 22.80
N GLN A 97 17.58 -13.17 22.08
CA GLN A 97 16.66 -12.62 21.11
C GLN A 97 15.27 -13.25 21.23
N VAL A 98 14.26 -12.48 20.84
CA VAL A 98 12.87 -12.97 20.71
C VAL A 98 12.42 -12.72 19.29
N ILE A 99 12.03 -13.78 18.58
CA ILE A 99 11.30 -13.65 17.32
C ILE A 99 9.80 -13.62 17.61
N TYR A 100 9.06 -12.77 16.92
CA TYR A 100 7.61 -12.68 17.06
C TYR A 100 6.96 -12.31 15.74
N VAL A 101 5.65 -12.51 15.66
CA VAL A 101 4.82 -12.13 14.52
C VAL A 101 4.22 -10.75 14.79
N ARG A 102 4.49 -9.78 13.91
CA ARG A 102 3.85 -8.46 13.93
C ARG A 102 2.71 -8.45 12.93
N ASN A 103 1.48 -8.36 13.44
CA ASN A 103 0.25 -8.31 12.65
C ASN A 103 -0.13 -6.86 12.38
N PHE A 104 -0.61 -6.60 11.17
CA PHE A 104 -1.04 -5.28 10.70
C PHE A 104 -2.15 -5.42 9.65
N MET A 105 -2.81 -4.32 9.28
CA MET A 105 -3.86 -4.32 8.26
C MET A 105 -3.40 -3.62 6.98
N ASP A 106 -3.69 -4.22 5.83
CA ASP A 106 -3.48 -3.62 4.52
C ASP A 106 -4.74 -2.88 4.08
N ILE A 107 -4.67 -1.53 4.08
CA ILE A 107 -5.78 -0.65 3.73
C ILE A 107 -6.27 -0.81 2.29
N MET A 108 -5.39 -1.21 1.36
CA MET A 108 -5.74 -1.32 -0.05
C MET A 108 -6.52 -2.59 -0.37
N THR A 109 -6.29 -3.66 0.41
CA THR A 109 -6.93 -4.97 0.17
C THR A 109 -7.89 -5.40 1.26
N ASP A 110 -8.04 -4.59 2.33
CA ASP A 110 -8.82 -4.90 3.52
C ASP A 110 -8.47 -6.29 4.10
N ARG A 111 -7.17 -6.56 4.21
CA ARG A 111 -6.65 -7.85 4.69
C ARG A 111 -5.71 -7.67 5.86
N GLN A 112 -5.85 -8.57 6.83
CA GLN A 112 -4.81 -8.78 7.84
C GLN A 112 -3.57 -9.39 7.20
N ARG A 113 -2.42 -8.81 7.54
CA ARG A 113 -1.08 -9.21 7.11
C ARG A 113 -0.20 -9.43 8.33
N SER A 114 0.90 -10.11 8.12
CA SER A 114 1.87 -10.35 9.17
C SER A 114 3.28 -10.48 8.62
N ASN A 115 4.24 -9.95 9.37
CA ASN A 115 5.67 -10.09 9.13
C ASN A 115 6.35 -10.58 10.39
N LEU A 116 7.53 -11.18 10.25
CA LEU A 116 8.33 -11.63 11.37
C LEU A 116 9.31 -10.54 11.77
N TRP A 117 9.43 -10.37 13.08
CA TRP A 117 10.29 -9.39 13.72
C TRP A 117 11.16 -10.08 14.75
N VAL A 118 12.37 -9.57 14.93
CA VAL A 118 13.26 -9.98 16.03
C VAL A 118 13.49 -8.79 16.94
N ALA A 119 13.45 -9.04 18.25
CA ALA A 119 13.77 -8.07 19.28
C ALA A 119 14.91 -8.58 20.17
N SER A 120 15.78 -7.67 20.58
CA SER A 120 16.74 -7.81 21.67
C SER A 120 16.40 -6.76 22.74
N GLU A 121 17.26 -6.56 23.74
CA GLU A 121 17.00 -5.63 24.85
C GLU A 121 16.75 -4.17 24.40
N SER A 122 17.41 -3.71 23.34
CA SER A 122 17.40 -2.31 22.93
C SER A 122 16.99 -2.08 21.47
N GLU A 123 16.85 -3.15 20.69
CA GLU A 123 16.55 -3.06 19.27
C GLU A 123 15.44 -4.05 18.89
N HIS A 124 14.61 -3.63 17.95
CA HIS A 124 13.71 -4.53 17.24
C HIS A 124 13.75 -4.23 15.74
N ARG A 125 13.78 -5.26 14.92
CA ARG A 125 13.90 -5.11 13.47
C ARG A 125 13.08 -6.15 12.72
N PRO A 126 12.55 -5.81 11.54
CA PRO A 126 11.91 -6.79 10.69
C PRO A 126 12.95 -7.79 10.15
N ILE A 127 12.56 -9.05 10.05
CA ILE A 127 13.32 -10.08 9.32
C ILE A 127 12.61 -10.52 8.04
N THR A 128 11.31 -10.21 7.93
CA THR A 128 10.54 -10.30 6.69
C THR A 128 9.77 -9.00 6.46
N THR A 129 9.43 -8.70 5.20
CA THR A 129 8.80 -7.44 4.82
C THR A 129 7.79 -7.62 3.68
N GLY A 130 6.91 -6.62 3.51
CA GLY A 130 5.88 -6.59 2.46
C GLY A 130 4.52 -7.11 2.93
N ASN A 131 3.59 -7.26 1.98
CA ASN A 131 2.19 -7.63 2.26
C ASN A 131 2.04 -9.17 2.31
N ARG A 132 2.74 -9.77 3.26
CA ARG A 132 2.80 -11.21 3.48
C ARG A 132 1.94 -11.65 4.66
N ASN A 133 1.80 -12.96 4.82
CA ASN A 133 1.19 -13.61 5.97
C ASN A 133 2.23 -14.54 6.60
N ASP A 134 3.34 -13.96 7.06
CA ASP A 134 4.42 -14.72 7.69
C ASP A 134 4.07 -15.01 9.14
N ARG A 135 4.13 -16.29 9.53
CA ARG A 135 3.63 -16.74 10.84
C ARG A 135 4.31 -18.01 11.33
N SER A 136 4.04 -18.31 12.60
CA SER A 136 4.51 -19.52 13.29
C SER A 136 6.03 -19.72 13.23
N PRO A 137 6.84 -18.72 13.63
CA PRO A 137 8.28 -18.83 13.61
C PRO A 137 8.77 -19.89 14.61
N ARG A 138 9.76 -20.69 14.25
CA ARG A 138 10.41 -21.68 15.13
C ARG A 138 11.91 -21.63 14.95
N TRP A 139 12.64 -21.28 16.00
CA TRP A 139 14.09 -21.37 16.03
C TRP A 139 14.56 -22.80 15.83
N SER A 140 15.61 -22.98 15.05
CA SER A 140 16.38 -24.22 15.06
C SER A 140 17.02 -24.41 16.44
N PRO A 141 17.28 -25.66 16.87
CA PRO A 141 17.90 -25.92 18.17
C PRO A 141 19.27 -25.27 18.35
N ASP A 142 20.00 -25.07 17.25
CA ASP A 142 21.30 -24.40 17.21
C ASP A 142 21.22 -22.86 17.14
N GLY A 143 20.01 -22.28 17.02
CA GLY A 143 19.79 -20.84 16.90
C GLY A 143 20.22 -20.21 15.57
N SER A 144 20.78 -20.98 14.63
CA SER A 144 21.29 -20.46 13.35
C SER A 144 20.20 -20.12 12.34
N ARG A 145 19.01 -20.72 12.50
CA ARG A 145 17.94 -20.73 11.50
C ARG A 145 16.58 -20.52 12.15
N VAL A 146 15.67 -19.97 11.35
CA VAL A 146 14.26 -19.81 11.69
C VAL A 146 13.42 -20.48 10.61
N LEU A 147 12.61 -21.45 11.03
CA LEU A 147 11.54 -22.03 10.23
C LEU A 147 10.28 -21.18 10.40
N TYR A 148 9.57 -20.92 9.31
CA TYR A 148 8.30 -20.19 9.37
C TYR A 148 7.39 -20.55 8.19
N VAL A 149 6.12 -20.18 8.30
CA VAL A 149 5.15 -20.30 7.21
C VAL A 149 4.99 -18.94 6.54
N SER A 150 5.00 -18.92 5.21
CA SER A 150 4.80 -17.72 4.40
C SER A 150 3.97 -18.00 3.15
N ASN A 151 3.34 -16.96 2.62
CA ASN A 151 2.67 -16.93 1.32
C ASN A 151 3.43 -16.08 0.28
N GLU A 152 4.74 -15.83 0.48
CA GLU A 152 5.59 -15.04 -0.42
C GLU A 152 5.42 -15.37 -1.92
N ASN A 153 5.23 -16.66 -2.26
CA ASN A 153 5.04 -17.12 -3.63
C ASN A 153 3.58 -17.54 -3.92
N GLY A 154 2.61 -16.86 -3.32
CA GLY A 154 1.17 -17.08 -3.52
C GLY A 154 0.60 -18.17 -2.61
N LYS A 155 1.08 -19.42 -2.74
CA LYS A 155 0.65 -20.52 -1.86
C LYS A 155 1.42 -20.47 -0.54
N THR A 156 0.74 -20.84 0.54
CA THR A 156 1.33 -20.98 1.88
C THR A 156 2.28 -22.18 1.93
N GLN A 157 3.55 -21.94 2.26
CA GLN A 157 4.62 -22.95 2.28
C GLN A 157 5.53 -22.78 3.50
N LEU A 158 6.38 -23.78 3.75
CA LEU A 158 7.46 -23.67 4.74
C LEU A 158 8.67 -22.98 4.15
N PHE A 159 9.24 -22.08 4.93
CA PHE A 159 10.45 -21.33 4.61
C PHE A 159 11.45 -21.43 5.77
N CYS A 160 12.73 -21.47 5.42
CA CYS A 160 13.83 -21.41 6.37
C CYS A 160 14.66 -20.17 6.09
N ARG A 161 14.86 -19.35 7.11
CA ARG A 161 15.75 -18.18 7.05
C ARG A 161 17.00 -18.44 7.88
N TRP A 162 18.16 -18.16 7.32
CA TRP A 162 19.43 -18.13 8.03
C TRP A 162 19.63 -16.78 8.69
N MET A 163 20.02 -16.78 9.97
CA MET A 163 20.04 -15.57 10.80
C MET A 163 21.36 -14.79 10.72
N ASP A 164 22.43 -15.43 10.26
CA ASP A 164 23.75 -14.84 10.02
C ASP A 164 23.77 -13.92 8.80
N ASN A 165 23.19 -14.36 7.68
CA ASN A 165 23.27 -13.69 6.38
C ASN A 165 21.90 -13.29 5.81
N GLY A 166 20.80 -13.74 6.42
CA GLY A 166 19.45 -13.42 5.97
C GLY A 166 19.00 -14.17 4.72
N LEU A 167 19.73 -15.19 4.28
CA LEU A 167 19.31 -16.06 3.18
C LEU A 167 18.02 -16.78 3.53
N VAL A 168 17.19 -17.03 2.51
CA VAL A 168 15.89 -17.69 2.65
C VAL A 168 15.78 -18.83 1.65
N ALA A 169 15.35 -19.99 2.11
CA ALA A 169 15.01 -21.13 1.27
C ALA A 169 13.56 -21.54 1.48
N LYS A 170 12.83 -21.71 0.37
CA LYS A 170 11.54 -22.39 0.35
C LYS A 170 11.78 -23.90 0.48
N LEU A 171 11.25 -24.52 1.54
CA LEU A 171 11.49 -25.93 1.83
C LEU A 171 10.47 -26.86 1.18
N THR A 172 9.28 -26.35 0.86
CA THR A 172 8.16 -27.20 0.44
C THR A 172 7.46 -26.69 -0.81
N ASN A 173 6.79 -27.59 -1.54
CA ASN A 173 5.88 -27.25 -2.63
C ASN A 173 4.56 -28.02 -2.49
N LEU A 174 3.81 -27.70 -1.45
CA LEU A 174 2.60 -28.41 -1.02
C LEU A 174 1.35 -27.90 -1.71
N VAL A 175 0.36 -28.77 -1.83
CA VAL A 175 -0.97 -28.44 -2.35
C VAL A 175 -1.78 -27.65 -1.31
N ASN A 176 -1.72 -28.06 -0.05
CA ASN A 176 -2.41 -27.44 1.08
C ASN A 176 -1.40 -26.77 2.03
N ALA A 177 -1.89 -25.84 2.84
CA ALA A 177 -1.05 -25.12 3.80
C ALA A 177 -0.57 -26.06 4.91
N PRO A 178 0.74 -26.09 5.22
CA PRO A 178 1.26 -26.81 6.37
C PRO A 178 0.94 -26.07 7.68
N SER A 179 0.88 -26.81 8.78
CA SER A 179 0.62 -26.33 10.13
C SER A 179 1.43 -27.09 11.19
N GLN A 180 1.42 -26.59 12.43
CA GLN A 180 2.00 -27.24 13.61
C GLN A 180 3.43 -27.77 13.39
N MET A 181 4.28 -26.93 12.82
CA MET A 181 5.66 -27.32 12.51
C MET A 181 6.57 -27.29 13.75
N THR A 182 7.54 -28.21 13.80
CA THR A 182 8.58 -28.24 14.85
C THR A 182 9.88 -28.84 14.31
N TRP A 183 11.00 -28.42 14.89
CA TRP A 183 12.31 -29.01 14.65
C TRP A 183 12.49 -30.29 15.47
N SER A 184 13.27 -31.24 14.96
CA SER A 184 13.86 -32.27 15.79
C SER A 184 14.92 -31.66 16.72
N PRO A 185 15.18 -32.25 17.90
CA PRO A 185 16.19 -31.73 18.83
C PRO A 185 17.61 -31.65 18.26
N ASP A 186 17.93 -32.51 17.28
CA ASP A 186 19.21 -32.51 16.57
C ASP A 186 19.26 -31.55 15.36
N GLY A 187 18.16 -30.84 15.07
CA GLY A 187 18.05 -29.86 13.98
C GLY A 187 18.06 -30.46 12.56
N LYS A 188 18.01 -31.79 12.41
CA LYS A 188 18.09 -32.46 11.10
C LYS A 188 16.73 -32.64 10.42
N TRP A 189 15.66 -32.67 11.19
CA TRP A 189 14.32 -32.98 10.71
C TRP A 189 13.34 -31.88 11.10
N ILE A 190 12.30 -31.76 10.28
CA ILE A 190 11.16 -30.88 10.52
C ILE A 190 9.91 -31.75 10.43
N ALA A 191 9.12 -31.76 11.51
CA ALA A 191 7.79 -32.34 11.49
C ALA A 191 6.76 -31.24 11.23
N PHE A 192 5.70 -31.54 10.48
CA PHE A 192 4.57 -30.65 10.23
C PHE A 192 3.32 -31.47 9.93
N THR A 193 2.15 -30.85 10.08
CA THR A 193 0.86 -31.43 9.69
C THR A 193 0.31 -30.72 8.46
N MET A 194 -0.46 -31.43 7.65
CA MET A 194 -1.13 -30.86 6.47
C MET A 194 -2.39 -31.67 6.19
N LEU A 195 -3.44 -31.00 5.73
CA LEU A 195 -4.62 -31.68 5.21
C LEU A 195 -4.27 -32.40 3.90
N VAL A 196 -4.56 -33.68 3.82
CA VAL A 196 -4.43 -34.50 2.61
C VAL A 196 -5.84 -34.86 2.16
N PRO A 197 -6.21 -34.67 0.88
CA PRO A 197 -7.52 -35.09 0.39
C PRO A 197 -7.73 -36.59 0.60
N ASP A 198 -8.97 -37.00 0.87
CA ASP A 198 -9.30 -38.41 0.98
C ASP A 198 -8.99 -39.15 -0.32
N LYS A 199 -8.57 -40.40 -0.17
CA LYS A 199 -8.40 -41.28 -1.32
C LYS A 199 -9.79 -41.55 -1.91
N PRO A 200 -9.99 -41.40 -3.23
CA PRO A 200 -11.27 -41.74 -3.84
C PRO A 200 -11.61 -43.20 -3.55
N GLU A 201 -12.82 -43.45 -3.05
CA GLU A 201 -13.37 -44.79 -2.87
C GLU A 201 -13.43 -45.50 -4.23
N PRO A 202 -12.86 -46.71 -4.38
CA PRO A 202 -13.10 -47.51 -5.56
C PRO A 202 -14.56 -47.96 -5.55
N PHE A 203 -15.28 -47.61 -6.61
CA PHE A 203 -16.65 -48.05 -6.88
C PHE A 203 -16.75 -49.56 -7.06
#